data_AF-A0A0M4D1M9-F1
#
_entry.id   AF-A0A0M4D1M9-F1
#
_cell.length_a   1.000
_cell.length_b   1.000
_cell.length_c   1.000
_cell.angle_alpha   90.00
_cell.angle_beta   90.00
_cell.angle_gamma   90.00
#
_symmetry.space_group_name_H-M   'P 1'
#
loop_
_entity.id
_entity.type
_entity.pdbx_description
1 polymer ?
#
loop_
_entity_poly.entity_id
_entity_poly.type
_entity_poly.pdbx_seq_one_letter_code
_entity_poly.pdbx_strand_id
1 'polypeptide(L)'
;MRRRDLSKVSIEDTERRMRIALAKMSARQGDILLAIRFDKTSYHELATRHGITVEEVTEEFARALGIWSRCLHARLPWLVWPWL
;
A
#
# COMPACT_ATOMS: atom_id res chain seq x y z
N MET A 1 3.19 14.76 13.36
CA MET A 1 4.11 14.65 12.21
C MET A 1 3.62 15.56 11.09
N ARG A 2 4.40 16.55 10.60
CA ARG A 2 3.96 17.44 9.51
C ARG A 2 3.89 16.61 8.22
N ARG A 3 2.69 16.46 7.64
CA ARG A 3 2.49 15.71 6.39
C ARG A 3 3.24 16.42 5.26
N ARG A 4 3.95 15.66 4.43
CA ARG A 4 4.57 16.18 3.20
C ARG A 4 3.47 16.59 2.22
N ASP A 5 3.68 17.72 1.55
CA ASP A 5 2.90 18.15 0.40
C ASP A 5 3.19 17.23 -0.79
N LEU A 6 2.20 16.43 -1.17
CA LEU A 6 2.35 15.43 -2.23
C LEU A 6 2.41 16.05 -3.63
N SER A 7 1.98 17.30 -3.80
CA SER A 7 2.06 18.01 -5.10
C SER A 7 3.50 18.26 -5.56
N LYS A 8 4.46 18.16 -4.63
CA LYS A 8 5.90 18.37 -4.88
C LYS A 8 6.68 17.05 -4.96
N VAL A 9 6.01 15.92 -4.91
CA VAL A 9 6.64 14.59 -4.94
C VAL A 9 6.76 14.15 -6.40
N SER A 10 7.98 13.85 -6.86
CA SER A 10 8.20 13.30 -8.19
C SER A 10 7.67 11.87 -8.28
N ILE A 11 7.46 11.41 -9.52
CA ILE A 11 7.09 10.00 -9.78
C ILE A 11 8.17 9.07 -9.20
N GLU A 12 9.44 9.37 -9.40
CA GLU A 12 10.56 8.58 -8.85
C GLU A 12 10.55 8.50 -7.32
N ASP A 13 10.29 9.60 -6.59
CA ASP A 13 10.18 9.57 -5.12
C ASP A 13 8.94 8.77 -4.69
N THR A 14 7.85 8.84 -5.45
CA THR A 14 6.64 8.03 -5.22
C THR A 14 6.93 6.54 -5.38
N GLU A 15 7.63 6.14 -6.44
CA GLU A 15 8.04 4.75 -6.68
C GLU A 15 9.03 4.24 -5.63
N ARG A 16 10.00 5.07 -5.24
CA ARG A 16 10.93 4.74 -4.15
C ARG A 16 10.18 4.50 -2.85
N ARG A 17 9.19 5.33 -2.53
CA ARG A 17 8.35 5.18 -1.34
C ARG A 17 7.43 3.96 -1.43
N MET A 18 6.92 3.64 -2.61
CA MET A 18 6.18 2.39 -2.84
C MET A 18 7.06 1.18 -2.55
N ARG A 19 8.29 1.13 -3.06
CA ARG A 19 9.24 0.05 -2.76
C ARG A 19 9.49 -0.13 -1.25
N ILE A 20 9.65 0.97 -0.51
CA ILE A 20 9.79 0.93 0.95
C ILE A 20 8.52 0.41 1.63
N ALA A 21 7.34 0.80 1.13
CA ALA A 21 6.06 0.35 1.67
C ALA A 21 5.85 -1.15 1.44
N LEU A 22 6.12 -1.64 0.22
CA LEU A 22 6.02 -3.05 -0.14
C LEU A 22 6.94 -3.93 0.70
N ALA A 23 8.17 -3.47 1.00
CA ALA A 23 9.09 -4.17 1.89
C ALA A 23 8.59 -4.30 3.35
N LYS A 24 7.53 -3.58 3.71
CA LYS A 24 6.88 -3.61 5.03
C LYS A 24 5.53 -4.33 5.02
N MET A 25 5.07 -4.80 3.87
CA MET A 25 3.82 -5.52 3.68
C MET A 25 4.06 -7.02 3.63
N SER A 26 3.03 -7.81 3.96
CA SER A 26 3.02 -9.22 3.54
C SER A 26 2.93 -9.32 2.01
N ALA A 27 3.36 -10.46 1.46
CA ALA A 27 3.25 -10.71 0.02
C ALA A 27 1.80 -10.53 -0.49
N ARG A 28 0.82 -11.01 0.30
CA ARG A 28 -0.62 -10.86 0.00
C ARG A 28 -1.05 -9.39 -0.03
N GLN A 29 -0.64 -8.59 0.96
CA GLN A 29 -0.95 -7.15 1.00
C GLN A 29 -0.35 -6.38 -0.17
N GLY A 30 0.89 -6.71 -0.53
CA GLY A 30 1.56 -6.12 -1.69
C GLY A 30 0.83 -6.44 -2.98
N ASP A 31 0.48 -7.72 -3.20
CA ASP A 31 -0.26 -8.16 -4.38
C ASP A 31 -1.63 -7.47 -4.49
N ILE A 32 -2.43 -7.50 -3.42
CA ILE A 32 -3.75 -6.84 -3.37
C ILE A 32 -3.64 -5.34 -3.66
N LEU A 33 -2.68 -4.64 -3.04
CA LEU A 33 -2.49 -3.21 -3.26
C LEU A 33 -2.15 -2.91 -4.72
N LEU A 34 -1.19 -3.63 -5.30
CA LEU A 34 -0.74 -3.40 -6.67
C LEU A 34 -1.84 -3.73 -7.68
N ALA A 35 -2.51 -4.86 -7.51
CA ALA A 35 -3.61 -5.30 -8.35
C ALA A 35 -4.76 -4.27 -8.38
N ILE A 36 -5.16 -3.74 -7.22
CA ILE A 36 -6.23 -2.72 -7.17
C ILE A 36 -5.76 -1.40 -7.77
N ARG A 37 -4.56 -0.92 -7.41
CA ARG A 37 -4.12 0.44 -7.78
C ARG A 37 -3.64 0.58 -9.22
N PHE A 38 -3.00 -0.45 -9.77
CA PHE A 38 -2.35 -0.38 -11.08
C PHE A 38 -3.06 -1.24 -12.11
N ASP A 39 -3.49 -2.44 -11.73
CA ASP A 39 -4.13 -3.38 -12.66
C ASP A 39 -5.66 -3.21 -12.70
N LYS A 40 -6.22 -2.44 -11.76
CA LYS A 40 -7.67 -2.21 -11.58
C LYS A 40 -8.46 -3.50 -11.37
N THR A 41 -7.82 -4.51 -10.77
CA THR A 41 -8.43 -5.79 -10.45
C THR A 41 -9.58 -5.62 -9.46
N SER A 42 -10.68 -6.35 -9.68
CA SER A 42 -11.84 -6.30 -8.80
C SER A 42 -11.58 -7.02 -7.46
N TYR A 43 -12.29 -6.59 -6.42
CA TYR A 43 -12.23 -7.24 -5.10
C TYR A 43 -12.67 -8.71 -5.15
N HIS A 44 -13.68 -9.03 -5.97
CA HIS A 44 -14.17 -10.40 -6.15
C HIS A 44 -13.11 -11.31 -6.78
N GLU A 45 -12.40 -10.82 -7.79
CA GLU A 45 -11.33 -11.60 -8.42
C GLU A 45 -10.17 -11.86 -7.45
N LEU A 46 -9.81 -10.86 -6.64
CA LEU A 46 -8.78 -11.02 -5.61
C LEU A 46 -9.21 -11.99 -4.49
N ALA A 47 -10.49 -11.94 -4.09
CA ALA A 47 -11.06 -12.87 -3.13
C ALA A 47 -10.93 -14.32 -3.64
N THR A 48 -11.30 -14.56 -4.90
CA THR A 48 -11.13 -15.87 -5.55
C THR A 48 -9.66 -16.27 -5.65
N ARG A 49 -8.78 -15.37 -6.09
CA ARG A 49 -7.34 -15.63 -6.28
C ARG A 49 -6.63 -16.05 -4.98
N HIS A 50 -6.99 -15.41 -3.87
CA HIS A 50 -6.36 -15.65 -2.58
C HIS A 50 -7.12 -16.62 -1.68
N GLY A 51 -8.29 -17.09 -2.09
CA GLY A 51 -9.13 -17.99 -1.28
C GLY A 51 -9.65 -17.35 0.01
N ILE A 52 -9.98 -16.06 -0.04
CA ILE A 52 -10.47 -15.24 1.09
C ILE A 52 -11.78 -14.54 0.73
N THR A 53 -12.46 -13.94 1.69
CA THR A 53 -13.68 -13.15 1.44
C THR A 53 -13.37 -11.77 0.86
N VAL A 54 -14.38 -11.11 0.29
CA VAL A 54 -14.27 -9.73 -0.19
C VAL A 54 -14.01 -8.77 0.97
N GLU A 55 -14.57 -9.06 2.14
CA GLU A 55 -14.32 -8.34 3.39
C GLU A 55 -12.85 -8.44 3.79
N GLU A 56 -12.26 -9.65 3.73
CA GLU A 56 -10.84 -9.87 4.01
C GLU A 56 -9.94 -9.15 2.99
N VAL A 57 -10.29 -9.16 1.70
CA VAL A 57 -9.58 -8.35 0.67
C VAL A 57 -9.63 -6.87 1.03
N THR A 58 -10.80 -6.39 1.47
CA THR A 58 -11.01 -4.98 1.83
C THR A 58 -10.16 -4.58 3.04
N GLU A 59 -10.11 -5.43 4.06
CA GLU A 59 -9.25 -5.21 5.23
C GLU A 59 -7.77 -5.21 4.87
N GLU A 60 -7.31 -6.19 4.09
CA GLU A 60 -5.91 -6.27 3.67
C GLU A 60 -5.52 -5.07 2.79
N PHE A 61 -6.40 -4.66 1.89
CA PHE A 61 -6.21 -3.47 1.08
C PHE A 61 -6.14 -2.21 1.95
N ALA A 62 -7.03 -2.03 2.92
CA ALA A 62 -7.02 -0.88 3.82
C ALA A 62 -5.72 -0.81 4.64
N ARG A 63 -5.23 -1.96 5.15
CA ARG A 63 -3.95 -2.05 5.86
C ARG A 63 -2.78 -1.68 4.95
N ALA A 64 -2.73 -2.24 3.74
CA ALA A 64 -1.68 -1.95 2.76
C ALA A 64 -1.69 -0.45 2.35
N LEU A 65 -2.87 0.11 2.08
CA LEU A 65 -3.02 1.53 1.75
C LEU A 65 -2.55 2.43 2.91
N GLY A 66 -2.83 2.05 4.16
CA GLY A 66 -2.33 2.73 5.34
C GLY A 66 -0.80 2.77 5.41
N ILE A 67 -0.14 1.62 5.20
CA ILE A 67 1.33 1.53 5.16
C ILE A 67 1.89 2.44 4.06
N TRP A 68 1.36 2.36 2.84
CA TRP A 68 1.83 3.19 1.74
C TRP A 68 1.60 4.68 1.99
N SER A 69 0.43 5.07 2.50
CA SER A 69 0.12 6.46 2.87
C SER A 69 1.10 7.02 3.90
N ARG A 70 1.43 6.25 4.95
CA ARG A 70 2.44 6.65 5.94
C ARG A 70 3.81 6.83 5.27
N CYS A 71 4.22 5.89 4.41
CA CYS A 71 5.46 6.02 3.65
C CYS A 71 5.45 7.20 2.68
N LEU A 72 4.30 7.59 2.11
CA LEU A 72 4.19 8.79 1.26
C LEU A 72 4.41 10.08 2.06
N HIS A 73 3.78 10.20 3.22
CA HIS A 73 3.81 11.43 4.00
C HIS A 73 4.97 11.55 4.98
N ALA A 74 5.68 10.46 5.29
CA ALA A 74 6.81 10.46 6.21
C ALA A 74 8.01 11.26 5.67
N ARG A 75 8.66 12.03 6.54
CA ARG A 75 9.96 12.65 6.22
C ARG A 75 11.03 11.59 5.97
N LEU A 76 11.06 10.54 6.80
CA LEU A 76 11.98 9.41 6.75
C LEU A 76 11.19 8.09 6.63
N PRO A 77 10.76 7.69 5.42
CA PRO A 77 9.84 6.56 5.23
C PRO A 77 10.37 5.20 5.69
N TRP A 78 11.70 4.99 5.76
CA TRP A 78 12.27 3.74 6.27
C TRP A 78 12.00 3.51 7.75
N LEU A 79 11.78 4.58 8.54
CA LEU A 79 11.47 4.52 9.97
C LEU A 79 9.99 4.26 10.27
N VAL A 80 9.12 4.21 9.25
CA VAL A 80 7.69 3.93 9.44
C VAL A 80 7.53 2.46 9.85
N TRP A 81 6.88 2.20 10.98
CA TRP A 81 6.52 0.85 11.40
C TRP A 81 5.19 0.43 10.75
N PRO A 82 5.06 -0.83 10.28
CA PRO A 82 3.85 -1.27 9.58
C PRO A 82 2.61 -1.39 10.48
N TRP A 83 2.79 -1.57 11.79
CA TRP A 83 1.73 -1.90 12.76
C TRP A 83 1.20 -0.73 13.61
N LEU A 84 1.54 0.52 13.25
CA LEU A 84 1.02 1.75 13.88
C LEU A 84 -0.03 2.40 13.00
#